data_AF-A0A2S8SQ30-F1
#
_entry.id   AF-A0A2S8SQ30-F1
#
_cell.length_a   1.000
_cell.length_b   1.000
_cell.length_c   1.000
_cell.angle_alpha   90.00
_cell.angle_beta   90.00
_cell.angle_gamma   90.00
#
_symmetry.space_group_name_H-M   'P 1'
#
loop_
_entity.id
_entity.type
_entity.pdbx_description
1 polymer ?
#
loop_
_entity_poly.entity_id
_entity_poly.type
_entity_poly.pdbx_seq_one_letter_code
_entity_poly.pdbx_strand_id
1 'polypeptide(L)'
;MLNAMPYLLRTGSQWRNLPHDFPTHGSVWEQFRRWRDNGTLETIHRALRAQMRVQSGRKEAPSAAILDSQSIKTTEEGGQKALTQARK
;
A
#
# COMPACT_ATOMS: atom_id res chain seq x y z
N MET A 1 -3.18 -15.20 1.47
CA MET A 1 -2.53 -14.13 0.67
C MET A 1 -3.44 -12.94 0.44
N LEU A 2 -4.52 -13.08 -0.34
CA LEU A 2 -5.40 -11.95 -0.72
C LEU A 2 -5.95 -11.19 0.49
N ASN A 3 -6.44 -11.88 1.53
CA ASN A 3 -7.05 -11.26 2.71
C ASN A 3 -6.08 -10.47 3.60
N ALA A 4 -4.77 -10.67 3.47
CA ALA A 4 -3.78 -9.94 4.27
C ALA A 4 -3.69 -8.46 3.86
N MET A 5 -3.88 -8.15 2.56
CA MET A 5 -3.85 -6.77 2.07
C MET A 5 -5.01 -5.91 2.63
N PRO A 6 -6.30 -6.30 2.53
CA PRO A 6 -7.39 -5.54 3.12
C PRO A 6 -7.32 -5.52 4.66
N TYR A 7 -6.75 -6.54 5.31
CA TYR A 7 -6.47 -6.49 6.74
C TYR A 7 -5.49 -5.36 7.08
N LEU A 8 -4.35 -5.28 6.39
CA LEU A 8 -3.35 -4.22 6.58
C LEU A 8 -3.93 -2.84 6.26
N LEU A 9 -4.68 -2.70 5.17
CA LEU A 9 -5.32 -1.44 4.77
C LEU A 9 -6.36 -0.97 5.80
N ARG A 10 -7.13 -1.89 6.39
CA ARG A 10 -8.15 -1.56 7.39
C ARG A 10 -7.57 -1.23 8.76
N THR A 11 -6.51 -1.92 9.17
CA THR A 11 -5.95 -1.81 10.53
C THR A 11 -4.80 -0.82 10.63
N GLY A 12 -4.12 -0.52 9.52
CA GLY A 12 -2.87 0.25 9.54
C GLY A 12 -1.73 -0.46 10.26
N SER A 13 -1.85 -1.76 10.53
CA SER A 13 -0.83 -2.52 11.25
C SER A 13 0.47 -2.59 10.44
N GLN A 14 1.61 -2.59 11.14
CA GLN A 14 2.90 -2.83 10.52
C GLN A 14 2.93 -4.23 9.91
N TRP A 15 3.61 -4.38 8.78
CA TRP A 15 3.76 -5.68 8.10
C TRP A 15 4.26 -6.78 9.03
N ARG A 16 5.20 -6.47 9.93
CA ARG A 16 5.77 -7.41 10.90
C ARG A 16 4.77 -7.85 11.98
N ASN A 17 3.71 -7.08 12.19
CA ASN A 17 2.65 -7.35 13.18
C ASN A 17 1.43 -8.02 12.52
N LEU A 18 1.62 -8.67 11.37
CA LEU A 18 0.57 -9.46 10.75
C LEU A 18 0.27 -10.69 11.61
N PRO A 19 -1.00 -10.96 11.94
CA PRO A 19 -1.37 -12.14 12.73
C PRO A 19 -0.95 -13.47 12.07
N HIS A 20 -0.74 -14.50 12.90
CA HIS A 20 -0.20 -15.80 12.48
C HIS A 20 -1.15 -16.65 11.62
N ASP A 21 -2.43 -16.29 11.54
CA ASP A 21 -3.43 -16.91 10.65
C ASP A 21 -3.26 -16.45 9.19
N PHE A 22 -2.50 -15.37 8.94
CA PHE A 22 -2.06 -14.99 7.62
C PHE A 22 -0.71 -15.63 7.27
N PRO A 23 -0.36 -15.74 5.97
CA PRO A 23 0.99 -16.17 5.62
C PRO A 23 2.01 -15.10 6.03
N THR A 24 3.28 -15.48 6.08
CA THR A 24 4.36 -14.64 6.61
C THR A 24 4.40 -13.26 5.96
N HIS A 25 4.77 -12.24 6.75
CA HIS A 25 4.83 -10.86 6.27
C HIS A 25 5.69 -10.70 5.01
N GLY A 26 6.75 -11.52 4.87
CA GLY A 26 7.68 -11.47 3.74
C GLY A 26 6.99 -11.91 2.44
N SER A 27 6.25 -13.02 2.49
CA SER A 27 5.47 -13.48 1.34
C SER A 27 4.36 -12.50 0.97
N VAL A 28 3.69 -11.88 1.95
CA VAL A 28 2.63 -10.89 1.66
C VAL A 28 3.25 -9.64 1.01
N TRP A 29 4.40 -9.19 1.51
CA TRP A 29 5.15 -8.08 0.94
C TRP A 29 5.62 -8.36 -0.48
N GLU A 30 6.17 -9.53 -0.75
CA GLU A 30 6.62 -9.92 -2.09
C GLU A 30 5.45 -9.95 -3.07
N GLN A 31 4.33 -10.53 -2.66
CA GLN A 31 3.13 -10.58 -3.50
C GLN A 31 2.56 -9.18 -3.76
N PHE A 32 2.50 -8.34 -2.73
CA PHE A 32 2.09 -6.93 -2.86
C PHE A 32 2.99 -6.20 -3.85
N ARG A 33 4.31 -6.32 -3.70
CA ARG A 33 5.29 -5.72 -4.61
C ARG A 33 5.07 -6.17 -6.04
N ARG A 34 4.92 -7.49 -6.27
CA ARG A 34 4.67 -8.05 -7.60
C ARG A 34 3.40 -7.47 -8.23
N TRP A 35 2.32 -7.37 -7.46
CA TRP A 35 1.05 -6.83 -7.95
C TRP A 35 1.04 -5.32 -8.17
N ARG A 36 1.82 -4.59 -7.37
CA ARG A 36 2.04 -3.16 -7.58
C ARG A 36 2.83 -2.94 -8.87
N ASP A 37 3.94 -3.65 -9.01
CA ASP A 37 4.90 -3.45 -10.10
C ASP A 37 4.33 -3.90 -11.45
N ASN A 38 3.41 -4.89 -11.48
CA ASN A 38 2.78 -5.37 -12.71
C ASN A 38 1.37 -4.79 -12.98
N GLY A 39 0.91 -3.80 -12.20
CA GLY A 39 -0.39 -3.15 -12.40
C GLY A 39 -1.62 -3.95 -11.95
N THR A 40 -1.46 -5.14 -11.35
CA THR A 40 -2.59 -5.94 -10.85
C THR A 40 -3.42 -5.16 -9.83
N LEU A 41 -2.77 -4.40 -8.92
CA LEU A 41 -3.50 -3.58 -7.94
C LEU A 41 -4.34 -2.49 -8.61
N GLU A 42 -3.84 -1.87 -9.68
CA GLU A 42 -4.58 -0.85 -10.43
C GLU A 42 -5.82 -1.46 -11.10
N THR A 43 -5.66 -2.62 -11.73
CA THR A 43 -6.77 -3.36 -12.36
C THR A 43 -7.85 -3.73 -11.35
N ILE A 44 -7.45 -4.28 -10.19
CA ILE A 44 -8.39 -4.64 -9.11
C ILE A 44 -9.10 -3.39 -8.60
N HIS A 45 -8.36 -2.31 -8.32
CA HIS A 45 -8.93 -1.07 -7.80
C HIS A 45 -9.93 -0.44 -8.79
N ARG A 46 -9.62 -0.46 -10.09
CA ARG A 46 -10.52 0.02 -11.15
C ARG A 46 -11.83 -0.76 -11.16
N ALA A 47 -11.76 -2.09 -11.13
CA ALA A 47 -12.93 -2.96 -11.12
C ALA A 47 -13.80 -2.75 -9.87
N LEU A 48 -13.18 -2.68 -8.68
CA LEU A 48 -13.89 -2.44 -7.43
C LEU A 48 -14.55 -1.06 -7.41
N ARG A 49 -13.86 -0.01 -7.88
CA ARG A 49 -14.41 1.34 -7.98
C ARG A 49 -15.64 1.38 -8.90
N ALA A 50 -15.55 0.74 -10.06
CA ALA A 50 -16.67 0.61 -11.02
C ALA A 50 -17.89 -0.04 -10.36
N GLN A 51 -17.70 -1.20 -9.72
CA GLN A 51 -18.77 -1.93 -9.02
C GLN A 51 -19.40 -1.09 -7.90
N MET A 52 -18.59 -0.47 -7.04
CA MET A 52 -19.08 0.37 -5.94
C MET A 52 -19.90 1.56 -6.44
N ARG A 53 -19.53 2.16 -7.57
CA ARG A 53 -20.28 3.28 -8.15
C ARG A 53 -21.66 2.84 -8.66
N VAL A 54 -21.72 1.72 -9.38
CA VAL A 54 -22.98 1.15 -9.87
C VAL A 54 -23.89 0.76 -8.70
N GLN A 55 -23.34 0.11 -7.68
CA GLN A 55 -24.09 -0.21 -6.45
C GLN A 55 -24.63 1.03 -5.73
N SER A 56 -23.94 2.17 -5.85
CA SER A 56 -24.38 3.45 -5.31
C SER A 56 -25.35 4.21 -6.23
N GLY A 57 -25.88 3.58 -7.29
CA GLY A 57 -26.78 4.20 -8.26
C GLY A 57 -26.11 5.22 -9.19
N ARG A 58 -24.78 5.19 -9.31
CA ARG A 58 -23.99 6.13 -10.14
C ARG A 58 -23.48 5.45 -11.40
N LYS A 59 -23.19 6.23 -12.45
CA LYS A 59 -22.50 5.74 -13.65
C LYS A 59 -21.13 5.15 -13.30
N GLU A 60 -20.76 4.05 -13.96
CA GLU A 60 -19.48 3.36 -13.76
C GLU A 60 -18.28 4.31 -13.88
N ALA A 61 -18.17 5.00 -15.01
CA ALA A 61 -17.20 6.06 -15.21
C ALA A 61 -17.60 7.33 -14.43
N PRO A 62 -16.69 7.92 -13.64
CA PRO A 62 -16.93 9.21 -13.01
C PRO A 62 -16.85 10.34 -14.04
N SER A 63 -17.60 11.43 -13.81
CA SER A 63 -17.47 12.67 -14.60
C SER A 63 -16.37 13.60 -14.10
N ALA A 64 -15.95 13.44 -12.83
CA ALA A 64 -14.89 14.22 -12.20
C ALA A 64 -14.13 13.36 -11.17
N ALA A 65 -12.86 13.71 -10.91
CA ALA A 65 -12.02 13.07 -9.91
C ALA A 65 -11.36 14.12 -9.02
N ILE A 66 -11.33 13.86 -7.71
CA ILE A 66 -10.56 14.64 -6.73
C ILE A 66 -9.28 13.84 -6.50
N LEU A 67 -8.13 14.50 -6.71
CA LEU A 67 -6.81 13.95 -6.41
C LEU A 67 -6.30 14.66 -5.16
N ASP A 68 -6.11 13.90 -4.09
CA ASP A 68 -5.50 14.38 -2.85
C ASP A 68 -4.17 13.65 -2.65
N SER A 69 -3.16 14.37 -2.20
CA SER A 69 -1.86 13.81 -1.84
C SER A 69 -1.49 14.27 -0.45
N GLN A 70 -1.27 13.32 0.45
CA GLN A 70 -0.83 13.59 1.81
C GLN A 70 0.60 13.10 1.99
N SER A 71 1.44 13.96 2.56
CA SER A 71 2.77 13.58 3.02
C SER A 71 2.69 13.27 4.52
N ILE A 72 3.32 12.17 4.92
CA ILE A 72 3.47 11.80 6.32
C ILE A 72 4.95 11.99 6.64
N LYS A 73 5.26 12.77 7.68
CA LYS A 73 6.62 12.89 8.18
C LYS A 73 7.02 11.54 8.75
N THR A 74 7.97 10.87 8.10
CA THR A 74 8.63 9.70 8.67
C THR A 74 9.51 10.18 9.81
N THR A 75 9.50 9.50 10.95
CA THR A 75 10.60 9.64 11.92
C THR A 75 11.90 9.26 11.23
N GLU A 76 12.93 10.10 11.35
CA GLU A 76 14.28 9.78 10.87
C GLU A 76 14.73 8.44 11.48
N GLU A 77 14.77 7.38 10.67
CA GLU A 77 15.69 6.28 10.92
C GLU A 77 17.08 6.83 10.60
N GLY A 78 17.81 7.21 11.64
CA GLY A 78 19.16 7.76 11.53
C GLY A 78 20.10 6.81 10.80
N GLY A 79 20.38 7.09 9.53
CA GLY A 79 21.55 6.55 8.85
C GLY A 79 22.81 7.08 9.54
N GLN A 80 23.74 6.20 9.90
CA GLN A 80 25.02 6.58 10.48
C GLN A 80 25.66 7.68 9.62
N LYS A 81 25.83 8.88 10.20
CA LYS A 81 26.69 9.91 9.63
C LYS A 81 28.09 9.32 9.52
N ALA A 82 28.52 8.97 8.31
CA ALA A 82 29.91 8.63 8.06
C ALA A 82 30.76 9.84 8.48
N LEU A 83 31.48 9.72 9.60
CA LEU A 83 32.49 10.69 10.00
C LEU A 83 33.64 10.58 9.00
N THR A 84 33.71 11.50 8.04
CA THR A 84 34.92 11.68 7.23
C THR A 84 36.01 12.22 8.17
N GLN A 85 36.97 11.38 8.54
CA GLN A 85 38.21 11.87 9.15
C GLN A 85 38.99 12.68 8.11
N ALA A 86 39.27 13.94 8.42
CA ALA A 86 40.28 14.70 7.70
C ALA A 86 41.65 14.06 7.96
N ARG A 87 42.33 13.66 6.88
CA ARG A 87 43.73 13.22 6.96
C ARG A 87 44.62 14.44 7.25
N LYS A 88 45.56 14.23 8.18
CA LYS A 88 46.65 15.15 8.54
C LYS A 88 47.66 15.27 7.40
#